data_AF-A0A504I869-F1
#
_entry.id   AF-A0A504I869-F1
#
_cell.length_a   1.000
_cell.length_b   1.000
_cell.length_c   1.000
_cell.angle_alpha   90.00
_cell.angle_beta   90.00
_cell.angle_gamma   90.00
#
_symmetry.space_group_name_H-M   'P 1'
#
loop_
_entity.id
_entity.type
_entity.pdbx_description
1 polymer ?
#
loop_
_entity_poly.entity_id
_entity_poly.type
_entity_poly.pdbx_seq_one_letter_code
_entity_poly.pdbx_strand_id
1 'polypeptide(L)' 'SWALRQIGKRSAALHAPALALAQKLAGSSDKTARWIGRDAVKELTDAKRLERLTSRKS' A
#
# COMPACT_ATOMS: atom_id res chain seq x y z
N SER A 1 7.53 -2.72 -14.22
CA SER A 1 6.87 -3.03 -12.92
C SER A 1 5.86 -1.93 -12.54
N TRP A 2 4.81 -1.75 -13.35
CA TRP A 2 3.86 -0.63 -13.23
C TRP A 2 2.43 -1.08 -12.86
N ALA A 3 2.13 -2.39 -12.98
CA ALA A 3 0.79 -2.93 -12.80
C ALA A 3 0.30 -2.89 -11.33
N LEU A 4 1.14 -3.29 -10.36
CA LEU A 4 0.74 -3.30 -8.94
C LEU A 4 0.47 -1.88 -8.39
N ARG A 5 1.24 -0.88 -8.84
CA ARG A 5 1.11 0.51 -8.37
C ARG A 5 -0.21 1.17 -8.81
N GLN A 6 -0.81 0.73 -9.92
CA GLN A 6 -2.07 1.28 -10.43
C GLN A 6 -3.30 0.62 -9.81
N ILE A 7 -3.23 -0.68 -9.52
CA ILE A 7 -4.33 -1.46 -8.95
C ILE A 7 -4.65 -1.00 -7.52
N GLY A 8 -3.62 -0.73 -6.70
CA GLY A 8 -3.81 -0.30 -5.30
C GLY A 8 -4.26 1.15 -5.10
N LYS A 9 -3.99 2.05 -6.07
CA LYS A 9 -4.36 3.48 -5.97
C LYS A 9 -5.81 3.78 -6.37
N ARG A 10 -6.47 2.88 -7.09
CA ARG A 10 -7.81 3.11 -7.66
C ARG A 10 -8.92 2.24 -7.08
N SER A 11 -8.59 1.18 -6.35
CA SER A 11 -9.59 0.29 -5.76
C SER A 11 -9.42 0.18 -4.26
N ALA A 12 -10.40 0.70 -3.52
CA ALA A 12 -10.45 0.55 -2.07
C ALA A 12 -10.48 -0.93 -1.63
N ALA A 13 -11.04 -1.81 -2.46
CA ALA A 13 -11.05 -3.26 -2.20
C ALA A 13 -9.63 -3.87 -2.22
N LEU A 14 -8.70 -3.26 -2.96
CA LEU A 14 -7.32 -3.73 -3.09
C LEU A 14 -6.35 -3.00 -2.14
N HIS A 15 -6.83 -1.99 -1.42
CA HIS A 15 -6.04 -1.27 -0.43
C HIS A 15 -5.65 -2.16 0.75
N ALA A 16 -6.62 -2.89 1.32
CA ALA A 16 -6.40 -3.80 2.44
C ALA A 16 -5.40 -4.92 2.11
N PRO A 17 -5.52 -5.69 1.00
CA PRO A 17 -4.53 -6.70 0.65
C PRO A 17 -3.16 -6.11 0.28
N ALA A 18 -3.11 -4.91 -0.32
CA ALA A 18 -1.83 -4.22 -0.56
C ALA A 18 -1.13 -3.82 0.75
N LEU A 19 -1.88 -3.34 1.75
CA LEU A 19 -1.34 -3.00 3.05
C LEU A 19 -0.84 -4.25 3.80
N ALA A 20 -1.59 -5.35 3.74
CA ALA A 20 -1.17 -6.62 4.32
C ALA A 20 0.13 -7.16 3.69
N LEU A 21 0.28 -7.04 2.36
CA LEU A 21 1.51 -7.41 1.67
C LEU A 21 2.68 -6.51 2.08
N ALA A 22 2.46 -5.20 2.17
CA ALA A 22 3.48 -4.23 2.58
C ALA A 22 3.97 -4.51 4.01
N GLN A 23 3.07 -4.85 4.94
CA GLN A 23 3.40 -5.25 6.31
C GLN A 23 4.23 -6.55 6.35
N LYS A 24 3.87 -7.55 5.54
CA LYS A 24 4.66 -8.78 5.41
C LYS A 24 6.07 -8.50 4.91
N LEU A 25 6.22 -7.66 3.89
CA LEU A 25 7.52 -7.25 3.35
C LEU A 25 8.34 -6.48 4.39
N ALA A 26 7.70 -5.59 5.16
CA ALA A 26 8.35 -4.85 6.24
C ALA A 26 8.89 -5.75 7.37
N GLY A 27 8.33 -6.95 7.54
CA GLY A 27 8.83 -7.97 8.47
C GLY A 27 9.92 -8.87 7.91
N SER A 28 10.30 -8.73 6.62
CA SER A 28 11.27 -9.62 5.98
C SER A 28 12.69 -9.47 6.53
N SER A 29 13.46 -10.55 6.51
CA SER A 29 14.90 -10.57 6.81
C SER A 29 15.74 -9.90 5.71
N ASP A 30 15.24 -9.87 4.48
CA ASP A 30 15.86 -9.15 3.38
C ASP A 30 15.73 -7.64 3.57
N LYS A 31 16.88 -6.95 3.61
CA LYS A 31 16.97 -5.50 3.80
C LYS A 31 16.22 -4.71 2.72
N THR A 32 16.25 -5.18 1.48
CA THR A 32 15.57 -4.57 0.34
C THR A 32 14.06 -4.75 0.48
N ALA A 33 13.60 -5.97 0.72
CA ALA A 33 12.18 -6.26 0.93
C ALA A 33 11.62 -5.48 2.13
N ARG A 34 12.39 -5.40 3.22
CA ARG A 34 12.06 -4.63 4.42
C ARG A 34 11.90 -3.15 4.12
N TRP A 35 12.86 -2.56 3.41
CA TRP A 35 12.80 -1.13 3.06
C TRP A 35 11.59 -0.83 2.15
N ILE A 36 11.37 -1.67 1.13
CA ILE A 36 10.20 -1.56 0.24
C ILE A 36 8.89 -1.67 1.02
N GLY A 37 8.78 -2.65 1.92
CA GLY A 37 7.60 -2.83 2.75
C GLY A 37 7.32 -1.63 3.66
N ARG A 38 8.35 -1.08 4.31
CA ARG A 38 8.19 0.10 5.19
C ARG A 38 7.76 1.34 4.42
N ASP A 39 8.35 1.57 3.24
CA ASP A 39 7.96 2.69 2.37
C ASP A 39 6.51 2.52 1.87
N ALA A 40 6.14 1.31 1.45
CA ALA A 40 4.78 1.00 1.02
C ALA A 40 3.75 1.13 2.16
N VAL A 41 4.05 0.68 3.38
CA VAL A 41 3.18 0.90 4.55
C VAL A 41 2.95 2.39 4.76
N LYS A 42 4.02 3.20 4.76
CA LYS A 42 3.91 4.66 4.91
C LYS A 42 3.06 5.30 3.82
N GLU A 43 3.22 4.86 2.56
CA GLU A 43 2.45 5.39 1.43
C GLU A 43 0.96 4.99 1.53
N LEU A 44 0.65 3.79 2.03
CA LEU A 44 -0.72 3.26 2.15
C LEU A 44 -1.45 3.75 3.39
N THR A 45 -0.77 3.98 4.51
CA THR A 45 -1.39 4.52 5.73
C THR A 45 -1.46 6.05 5.77
N ASP A 46 -1.01 6.73 4.71
CA ASP A 46 -1.06 8.19 4.61
C ASP A 46 -2.52 8.68 4.64
N ALA A 47 -2.86 9.46 5.66
CA ALA A 47 -4.20 10.02 5.87
C ALA A 47 -4.72 10.77 4.64
N LYS A 48 -3.87 11.55 3.96
CA LYS A 48 -4.26 12.30 2.74
C LYS A 48 -4.59 11.41 1.55
N ARG A 49 -4.13 10.15 1.57
CA ARG A 49 -4.43 9.15 0.54
C ARG A 49 -5.65 8.34 0.91
N LEU A 50 -5.82 8.01 2.19
CA LEU A 50 -7.04 7.38 2.70
C LEU A 50 -8.27 8.28 2.48
N GLU A 51 -8.17 9.59 2.76
CA GLU A 51 -9.23 10.56 2.49
C GLU A 51 -9.64 10.59 1.02
N ARG A 52 -8.67 10.53 0.08
CA ARG A 52 -8.97 10.44 -1.37
C ARG A 52 -9.58 9.11 -1.80
N LEU A 53 -9.30 8.05 -1.07
CA LEU A 53 -9.86 6.72 -1.30
C LEU A 53 -11.31 6.63 -0.80
N THR A 54 -11.61 7.25 0.35
CA THR A 54 -12.96 7.33 0.90
C THR A 54 -13.83 8.33 0.14
N SER A 55 -13.28 9.47 -0.30
CA SER A 55 -14.02 10.48 -1.08
C SER A 55 -14.45 10.01 -2.48
N ARG A 56 -13.94 8.86 -2.94
CA ARG A 56 -14.23 8.28 -4.27
C ARG A 56 -15.15 7.06 -4.20
N LYS A 57 -15.51 6.61 -2.99
CA LYS A 57 -16.68 5.73 -2.77
C LYS A 57 -17.92 6.63 -2.68
N SER A 58 -18.49 6.98 -3.81
CA SER A 58 -19.86 7.50 -3.92
C SER A 58 -20.70 6.50 -4.69
#